data_AF-A0A2V6EAK9-F1
#
_entry.id   AF-A0A2V6EAK9-F1
#
_cell.length_a   1.000
_cell.length_b   1.000
_cell.length_c   1.000
_cell.angle_alpha   90.00
_cell.angle_beta   90.00
_cell.angle_gamma   90.00
#
_symmetry.space_group_name_H-M   'P 1'
#
loop_
_entity.id
_entity.type
_entity.pdbx_description
1 polymer ?
#
loop_
_entity_poly.entity_id
_entity_poly.type
_entity_poly.pdbx_seq_one_letter_code
_entity_poly.pdbx_strand_id
1 'polypeptide(L)'
;MSESKVENVEPSATAAALLVQNEELRRQLSVEQESLKTLTSSLAESNAEAELFRRKYSDLELRMEALGLASANKDRAKLEQRLLAAVSDLQLAHRERAEYRDQMLRLNEAMWRYLKTAQSGDAQARLDVETQLRGVNALATRSTNAPPNSAQPGLMDGSVISVKDEWSFVVGNLGETQGVKIGMPLRVMRGDQKIATLRVVDVRQKICGAVIQEMDSAKEKIKVGDRLQVDAQQNVSLK
;
A
#
# COMPACT_ATOMS: atom_id res chain seq x y z
N MET A 1 78.40 40.65 77.86
CA MET A 1 77.06 40.87 78.46
C MET A 1 76.35 41.89 77.57
N SER A 2 75.37 41.59 76.73
CA SER A 2 74.54 40.39 76.58
C SER A 2 74.02 40.36 75.15
N GLU A 3 73.89 39.15 74.62
CA GLU A 3 73.65 38.82 73.22
C GLU A 3 72.24 39.18 72.72
N SER A 4 72.21 39.50 71.42
CA SER A 4 71.06 39.64 70.54
C SER A 4 70.06 38.48 70.64
N LYS A 5 68.83 38.76 71.07
CA LYS A 5 67.72 37.80 71.04
C LYS A 5 66.36 38.47 70.88
N VAL A 6 66.15 39.21 69.81
CA VAL A 6 64.81 39.65 69.38
C VAL A 6 64.80 39.70 67.85
N GLU A 7 63.67 39.33 67.23
CA GLU A 7 63.39 39.28 65.78
C GLU A 7 63.87 38.04 64.99
N ASN A 8 63.21 36.89 65.19
CA ASN A 8 63.09 35.91 64.09
C ASN A 8 61.86 34.99 64.18
N VAL A 9 60.84 35.33 64.99
CA VAL A 9 59.74 34.38 65.34
C VAL A 9 58.49 34.55 64.48
N GLU A 10 58.26 35.70 63.84
CA GLU A 10 57.09 35.94 62.99
C GLU A 10 57.16 35.40 61.54
N PRO A 11 58.29 35.41 60.81
CA PRO A 11 58.33 34.87 59.45
C PRO A 11 58.22 33.34 59.41
N SER A 12 58.59 32.62 60.49
CA SER A 12 58.46 31.16 60.53
C SER A 12 57.02 30.69 60.71
N ALA A 13 56.20 31.44 61.46
CA ALA A 13 54.80 31.09 61.69
C ALA A 13 53.94 31.27 60.43
N THR A 14 54.20 32.34 59.67
CA THR A 14 53.54 32.60 58.38
C THR A 14 54.04 31.67 57.27
N ALA A 15 55.34 31.37 57.21
CA ALA A 15 55.88 30.37 56.29
C ALA A 15 55.32 28.96 56.57
N ALA A 16 55.18 28.57 57.84
CA ALA A 16 54.57 27.29 58.22
C ALA A 16 53.09 27.22 57.82
N ALA A 17 52.31 28.30 58.02
CA ALA A 17 50.92 28.37 57.58
C ALA A 17 50.77 28.27 56.05
N LEU A 18 51.65 28.92 55.29
CA LEU A 18 51.68 28.83 53.83
C LEU A 18 52.08 27.44 53.32
N LEU A 19 52.99 26.74 54.01
CA LEU A 19 53.34 25.36 53.71
C LEU A 19 52.16 24.41 53.94
N VAL A 20 51.47 24.56 55.08
CA VAL A 20 50.24 23.79 55.38
C VAL A 20 49.15 24.05 54.33
N GLN A 21 48.98 25.30 53.91
CA GLN A 21 48.03 25.64 52.83
C GLN A 21 48.44 25.04 51.49
N ASN A 22 49.74 24.99 51.17
CA ASN A 22 50.25 24.32 49.97
C ASN A 22 50.02 22.80 50.00
N GLU A 23 50.22 22.18 51.16
CA GLU A 23 49.96 20.75 51.34
C GLU A 23 48.47 20.44 51.19
N GLU A 24 47.60 21.28 51.75
CA GLU A 24 46.15 21.13 51.62
C GLU A 24 45.67 21.34 50.17
N LEU A 25 46.17 22.36 49.48
CA LEU A 25 45.88 22.57 48.06
C LEU A 25 46.36 21.40 47.19
N ARG A 26 47.52 20.81 47.51
CA ARG A 26 48.01 19.60 46.82
C ARG A 26 47.12 18.39 47.08
N ARG A 27 46.59 18.24 48.29
CA ARG A 27 45.62 17.18 48.62
C ARG A 27 44.30 17.39 47.88
N GLN A 28 43.80 18.62 47.80
CA GLN A 28 42.58 18.93 47.04
C GLN A 28 42.78 18.65 45.56
N LEU A 29 43.90 19.07 44.98
CA LEU A 29 44.24 18.77 43.59
C LEU A 29 44.37 17.26 43.34
N SER A 30 44.92 16.47 44.27
CA SER A 30 44.98 15.01 44.10
C SER A 30 43.60 14.38 44.15
N VAL A 31 42.72 14.82 45.07
CA VAL A 31 41.35 14.32 45.18
C VAL A 31 40.54 14.69 43.93
N GLU A 32 40.71 15.90 43.40
CA GLU A 32 40.03 16.34 42.19
C GLU A 32 40.57 15.61 40.94
N GLN A 33 41.86 15.30 40.89
CA GLN A 33 42.41 14.46 39.82
C GLN A 33 41.88 13.02 39.89
N GLU A 34 41.71 12.46 41.09
CA GLU A 34 41.10 11.14 41.28
C GLU A 34 39.61 11.16 40.91
N SER A 35 38.87 12.21 41.28
CA SER A 35 37.47 12.36 40.88
C SER A 35 37.33 12.50 39.36
N LEU A 36 38.18 13.29 38.70
CA LEU A 36 38.19 13.38 37.23
C LEU A 36 38.52 12.04 36.57
N LYS A 37 39.47 11.26 37.10
CA LYS A 37 39.80 9.92 36.60
C LYS A 37 38.63 8.94 36.74
N THR A 38 37.94 8.95 37.88
CA THR A 38 36.78 8.08 38.11
C THR A 38 35.56 8.48 37.28
N LEU A 39 35.30 9.77 37.11
CA LEU A 39 34.23 10.25 36.22
C LEU A 39 34.54 9.90 34.77
N THR A 40 35.78 10.07 34.32
CA THR A 40 36.17 9.73 32.94
C THR A 40 36.11 8.22 32.69
N SER A 41 36.52 7.38 33.65
CA SER A 41 36.36 5.93 33.51
C SER A 41 34.89 5.52 33.47
N SER A 42 34.05 6.10 34.34
CA SER A 42 32.61 5.82 34.35
C SER A 42 31.91 6.27 33.07
N LEU A 43 32.28 7.44 32.51
CA LEU A 43 31.77 7.90 31.21
C LEU A 43 32.23 7.00 30.06
N ALA A 44 33.47 6.51 30.09
CA ALA A 44 33.98 5.58 29.08
C ALA A 44 33.23 4.23 29.13
N GLU A 45 32.98 3.70 30.33
CA GLU A 45 32.19 2.48 30.54
C GLU A 45 30.74 2.68 30.06
N SER A 46 30.09 3.78 30.46
CA SER A 46 28.71 4.08 30.03
C SER A 46 28.59 4.23 28.51
N ASN A 47 29.56 4.90 27.87
CA ASN A 47 29.58 5.01 26.41
C ASN A 47 29.80 3.65 25.73
N ALA A 48 30.67 2.81 26.29
CA ALA A 48 30.89 1.45 25.78
C ALA A 48 29.62 0.60 25.89
N GLU A 49 28.91 0.67 27.02
CA GLU A 49 27.63 0.01 27.20
C GLU A 49 26.58 0.52 26.22
N ALA A 50 26.46 1.84 26.03
CA ALA A 50 25.52 2.44 25.09
C ALA A 50 25.76 1.95 23.64
N GLU A 51 27.02 1.86 23.20
CA GLU A 51 27.37 1.30 21.90
C GLU A 51 27.02 -0.20 21.80
N LEU A 52 27.24 -0.98 22.86
CA LEU A 52 26.84 -2.39 22.89
C LEU A 52 25.32 -2.55 22.80
N PHE A 53 24.55 -1.73 23.52
CA PHE A 53 23.10 -1.72 23.41
C PHE A 53 22.67 -1.34 22.00
N ARG A 54 23.25 -0.29 21.41
CA ARG A 54 22.94 0.13 20.04
C ARG A 54 23.18 -0.99 19.03
N ARG A 55 24.29 -1.73 19.16
CA ARG A 55 24.59 -2.91 18.32
C ARG A 55 23.55 -4.02 18.52
N LYS A 56 23.18 -4.33 19.76
CA LYS A 56 22.15 -5.33 20.08
C LYS A 56 20.78 -4.93 19.53
N TYR A 57 20.43 -3.64 19.60
CA TYR A 57 19.19 -3.12 19.01
C TYR A 57 19.21 -3.25 17.48
N SER A 58 20.32 -2.91 16.82
CA SER A 58 20.43 -3.09 15.38
C SER A 58 20.36 -4.57 14.95
N ASP A 59 20.98 -5.48 15.72
CA ASP A 59 20.88 -6.92 15.45
C ASP A 59 19.44 -7.42 15.67
N LEU A 60 18.77 -6.95 16.72
CA LEU A 60 17.36 -7.28 16.96
C LEU A 60 16.46 -6.73 15.85
N GLU A 61 16.70 -5.52 15.38
CA GLU A 61 15.97 -4.90 14.26
C GLU A 61 16.16 -5.69 12.97
N LEU A 62 17.40 -6.05 12.63
CA LEU A 62 17.71 -6.92 11.47
C LEU A 62 17.06 -8.30 11.61
N ARG A 63 17.04 -8.89 12.81
CA ARG A 63 16.33 -10.15 13.06
C ARG A 63 14.82 -9.98 12.90
N MET A 64 14.23 -8.89 13.36
CA MET A 64 12.80 -8.59 13.22
C MET A 64 12.42 -8.33 11.75
N GLU A 65 13.31 -7.70 10.99
CA GLU A 65 13.18 -7.51 9.55
C GLU A 65 13.31 -8.84 8.79
N ALA A 66 14.31 -9.67 9.13
CA ALA A 66 14.51 -11.00 8.57
C ALA A 66 13.36 -11.97 8.88
N LEU A 67 12.73 -11.83 10.05
CA LEU A 67 11.51 -12.54 10.41
C LEU A 67 10.26 -12.01 9.67
N GLY A 68 10.40 -10.97 8.84
CA GLY A 68 9.33 -10.42 8.02
C GLY A 68 8.23 -9.71 8.82
N LEU A 69 8.42 -9.49 10.13
CA LEU A 69 7.42 -8.87 11.00
C LEU A 69 7.26 -7.37 10.72
N ALA A 70 8.30 -6.71 10.21
CA ALA A 70 8.22 -5.33 9.72
C ALA A 70 7.33 -5.22 8.45
N SER A 71 7.39 -6.21 7.55
CA SER A 71 6.44 -6.30 6.44
C SER A 71 5.06 -6.67 6.95
N ALA A 72 4.95 -7.60 7.90
CA ALA A 72 3.69 -7.98 8.51
C ALA A 72 2.98 -6.80 9.19
N ASN A 73 3.67 -5.82 9.80
CA ASN A 73 3.00 -4.66 10.40
C ASN A 73 2.43 -3.68 9.36
N LYS A 74 3.14 -3.44 8.26
CA LYS A 74 2.65 -2.60 7.14
C LYS A 74 1.60 -3.32 6.31
N ASP A 75 1.71 -4.65 6.24
CA ASP A 75 0.77 -5.52 5.57
C ASP A 75 -0.40 -5.89 6.47
N ARG A 76 -0.33 -5.74 7.80
CA ARG A 76 -1.44 -6.02 8.72
C ARG A 76 -2.62 -5.09 8.47
N ALA A 77 -2.37 -3.79 8.31
CA ALA A 77 -3.42 -2.85 7.93
C ALA A 77 -4.03 -3.19 6.54
N LYS A 78 -3.19 -3.60 5.58
CA LYS A 78 -3.65 -4.02 4.25
C LYS A 78 -4.36 -5.38 4.27
N LEU A 79 -3.94 -6.29 5.13
CA LEU A 79 -4.51 -7.62 5.34
C LEU A 79 -5.85 -7.49 6.03
N GLU A 80 -5.95 -6.65 7.07
CA GLU A 80 -7.20 -6.31 7.74
C GLU A 80 -8.17 -5.66 6.76
N GLN A 81 -7.71 -4.73 5.92
CA GLN A 81 -8.55 -4.11 4.88
C GLN A 81 -8.98 -5.12 3.81
N ARG A 82 -8.10 -6.04 3.39
CA ARG A 82 -8.44 -7.13 2.45
C ARG A 82 -9.40 -8.15 3.08
N LEU A 83 -9.25 -8.44 4.36
CA LEU A 83 -10.09 -9.38 5.09
C LEU A 83 -11.48 -8.78 5.31
N LEU A 84 -11.57 -7.49 5.64
CA LEU A 84 -12.84 -6.76 5.68
C LEU A 84 -13.54 -6.76 4.32
N ALA A 85 -12.81 -6.49 3.23
CA ALA A 85 -13.36 -6.54 1.87
C ALA A 85 -13.84 -7.95 1.48
N ALA A 86 -13.04 -8.98 1.75
CA ALA A 86 -13.41 -10.37 1.47
C ALA A 86 -14.64 -10.81 2.29
N VAL A 87 -14.75 -10.38 3.54
CA VAL A 87 -15.92 -10.66 4.39
C VAL A 87 -17.16 -9.92 3.89
N SER A 88 -17.03 -8.65 3.46
CA SER A 88 -18.16 -7.92 2.89
C SER A 88 -18.63 -8.53 1.57
N ASP A 89 -17.71 -8.95 0.71
CA ASP A 89 -18.01 -9.59 -0.56
C ASP A 89 -18.72 -10.94 -0.35
N LEU A 90 -18.24 -11.73 0.63
CA LEU A 90 -18.85 -13.00 1.02
C LEU A 90 -20.27 -12.78 1.58
N GLN A 91 -20.47 -11.76 2.42
CA GLN A 91 -21.81 -11.42 2.93
C GLN A 91 -22.76 -11.00 1.81
N LEU A 92 -22.28 -10.22 0.82
CA LEU A 92 -23.08 -9.80 -0.33
C LEU A 92 -23.46 -11.01 -1.18
N ALA A 93 -22.51 -11.89 -1.50
CA ALA A 93 -22.78 -13.13 -2.24
C ALA A 93 -23.75 -14.07 -1.49
N HIS A 94 -23.68 -14.12 -0.16
CA HIS A 94 -24.65 -14.88 0.64
C HIS A 94 -26.06 -14.29 0.58
N ARG A 95 -26.20 -12.95 0.57
CA ARG A 95 -27.50 -12.29 0.41
C ARG A 95 -28.10 -12.55 -0.97
N GLU A 96 -27.31 -12.38 -2.03
CA GLU A 96 -27.75 -12.70 -3.39
C GLU A 96 -28.19 -14.17 -3.50
N ARG A 97 -27.42 -15.10 -2.93
CA ARG A 97 -27.78 -16.52 -2.91
C ARG A 97 -29.08 -16.79 -2.15
N ALA A 98 -29.34 -16.05 -1.07
CA ALA A 98 -30.60 -16.16 -0.34
C ALA A 98 -31.77 -15.63 -1.17
N GLU A 99 -31.61 -14.49 -1.84
CA GLU A 99 -32.63 -13.93 -2.74
C GLU A 99 -32.96 -14.88 -3.91
N TYR A 100 -31.95 -15.49 -4.53
CA TYR A 100 -32.16 -16.51 -5.57
C TYR A 100 -32.91 -17.74 -5.04
N ARG A 101 -32.58 -18.19 -3.82
CA ARG A 101 -33.26 -19.32 -3.19
C ARG A 101 -34.74 -19.01 -2.93
N ASP A 102 -35.04 -17.83 -2.41
CA ASP A 102 -36.41 -17.41 -2.15
C ASP A 102 -37.24 -17.28 -3.44
N GLN A 103 -36.64 -16.76 -4.51
CA GLN A 103 -37.29 -16.67 -5.82
C GLN A 103 -37.52 -18.04 -6.45
N MET A 104 -36.57 -18.96 -6.33
CA MET A 104 -36.74 -20.35 -6.79
C MET A 104 -37.83 -21.08 -6.00
N LEU A 105 -37.91 -20.86 -4.69
CA LEU A 105 -38.99 -21.42 -3.88
C LEU A 105 -40.35 -20.87 -4.29
N ARG A 106 -40.46 -19.56 -4.54
CA ARG A 106 -41.70 -18.93 -5.06
C ARG A 106 -42.09 -19.46 -6.43
N LEU A 107 -41.11 -19.64 -7.34
CA LEU A 107 -41.36 -20.22 -8.65
C LEU A 107 -41.80 -21.68 -8.54
N ASN A 108 -41.15 -22.48 -7.69
CA ASN A 108 -41.54 -23.87 -7.46
C ASN A 108 -42.96 -23.94 -6.87
N GLU A 109 -43.30 -23.07 -5.92
CA GLU A 109 -44.66 -23.00 -5.37
C GLU A 109 -45.69 -22.60 -6.43
N ALA A 110 -45.39 -21.60 -7.26
CA ALA A 110 -46.26 -21.21 -8.39
C ALA A 110 -46.42 -22.35 -9.41
N MET A 111 -45.35 -23.09 -9.70
CA MET A 111 -45.37 -24.28 -10.55
C MET A 111 -46.22 -25.39 -9.93
N TRP A 112 -46.11 -25.63 -8.61
CA TRP A 112 -46.95 -26.60 -7.88
C TRP A 112 -48.42 -26.21 -7.88
N ARG A 113 -48.74 -24.92 -7.68
CA ARG A 113 -50.11 -24.41 -7.79
C ARG A 113 -50.65 -24.58 -9.21
N TYR A 114 -49.83 -24.32 -10.23
CA TYR A 114 -50.19 -24.58 -11.62
C TYR A 114 -50.44 -26.06 -11.89
N LEU A 115 -49.57 -26.97 -11.44
CA LEU A 115 -49.78 -28.41 -11.63
C LEU A 115 -51.02 -28.93 -10.90
N LYS A 116 -51.36 -28.38 -9.73
CA LYS A 116 -52.61 -28.70 -9.01
C LYS A 116 -53.86 -28.12 -9.70
N THR A 117 -53.76 -26.96 -10.34
CA THR A 117 -54.90 -26.27 -11.01
C THR A 117 -55.01 -26.54 -12.50
N ALA A 118 -53.98 -27.09 -13.15
CA ALA A 118 -53.97 -27.46 -14.57
C ALA A 118 -54.91 -28.63 -14.88
N GLN A 119 -55.40 -29.35 -13.86
CA GLN A 119 -56.52 -30.28 -14.01
C GLN A 119 -57.87 -29.55 -14.21
N SER A 120 -57.95 -28.24 -13.95
CA SER A 120 -59.19 -27.44 -13.99
C SER A 120 -59.17 -26.22 -14.94
N GLY A 121 -58.09 -25.95 -15.68
CA GLY A 121 -58.08 -24.92 -16.74
C GLY A 121 -58.10 -23.46 -16.27
N ASP A 122 -57.65 -23.15 -15.06
CA ASP A 122 -57.69 -21.78 -14.52
C ASP A 122 -56.67 -20.84 -15.21
N ALA A 123 -57.20 -19.84 -15.91
CA ALA A 123 -56.41 -18.80 -16.59
C ALA A 123 -55.54 -17.98 -15.62
N GLN A 124 -55.93 -17.86 -14.34
CA GLN A 124 -55.17 -17.13 -13.33
C GLN A 124 -53.86 -17.84 -12.94
N ALA A 125 -53.86 -19.17 -12.87
CA ALA A 125 -52.66 -19.93 -12.56
C ALA A 125 -51.60 -19.83 -13.68
N ARG A 126 -52.03 -19.65 -14.93
CA ARG A 126 -51.11 -19.38 -16.07
C ARG A 126 -50.46 -18.00 -15.96
N LEU A 127 -51.25 -17.00 -15.58
CA LEU A 127 -50.81 -15.62 -15.43
C LEU A 127 -49.79 -15.48 -14.28
N ASP A 128 -50.00 -16.18 -13.17
CA ASP A 128 -49.08 -16.21 -12.04
C ASP A 128 -47.75 -16.90 -12.39
N VAL A 129 -47.77 -18.01 -13.13
CA VAL A 129 -46.53 -18.65 -13.61
C VAL A 129 -45.77 -17.75 -14.57
N GLU A 130 -46.46 -17.09 -15.50
CA GLU A 130 -45.81 -16.19 -16.47
C GLU A 130 -45.20 -14.95 -15.79
N THR A 131 -45.86 -14.39 -14.77
CA THR A 131 -45.31 -13.26 -13.99
C THR A 131 -44.09 -13.68 -13.16
N GLN A 132 -44.10 -14.87 -12.54
CA GLN A 132 -42.93 -15.40 -11.84
C GLN A 132 -41.78 -15.75 -12.79
N LEU A 133 -42.06 -16.33 -13.96
CA LEU A 133 -41.06 -16.58 -15.01
C LEU A 133 -40.44 -15.28 -15.53
N ARG A 134 -41.26 -14.22 -15.69
CA ARG A 134 -40.77 -12.88 -16.06
C ARG A 134 -39.90 -12.27 -14.96
N GLY A 135 -40.27 -12.45 -13.69
CA GLY A 135 -39.45 -12.03 -12.54
C GLY A 135 -38.09 -12.73 -12.51
N VAL A 136 -38.08 -14.06 -12.64
CA VAL A 136 -36.85 -14.86 -12.69
C VAL A 136 -36.00 -14.50 -13.90
N ASN A 137 -36.59 -14.27 -15.08
CA ASN A 137 -35.86 -13.78 -16.25
C ASN A 137 -35.30 -12.37 -16.04
N ALA A 138 -36.00 -11.48 -15.33
CA ALA A 138 -35.50 -10.14 -15.01
C ALA A 138 -34.29 -10.20 -14.05
N LEU A 139 -34.27 -11.15 -13.12
CA LEU A 139 -33.17 -11.37 -12.20
C LEU A 139 -31.99 -12.09 -12.86
N ALA A 140 -32.26 -13.06 -13.72
CA ALA A 140 -31.27 -13.71 -14.58
C ALA A 140 -30.65 -12.73 -15.60
N THR A 141 -31.44 -11.82 -16.17
CA THR A 141 -30.92 -10.76 -17.05
C THR A 141 -30.20 -9.67 -16.29
N ARG A 142 -30.56 -9.39 -15.03
CA ARG A 142 -29.80 -8.47 -14.17
C ARG A 142 -28.45 -9.07 -13.73
N SER A 143 -28.37 -10.39 -13.58
CA SER A 143 -27.10 -11.08 -13.29
C SER A 143 -26.26 -11.36 -14.52
N THR A 144 -26.86 -11.51 -15.71
CA THR A 144 -26.11 -11.55 -16.99
C THR A 144 -25.82 -10.17 -17.58
N ASN A 145 -26.53 -9.12 -17.15
CA ASN A 145 -26.21 -7.71 -17.41
C ASN A 145 -25.54 -7.01 -16.21
N ALA A 146 -24.96 -7.77 -15.27
CA ALA A 146 -23.68 -7.31 -14.74
C ALA A 146 -22.79 -7.06 -15.98
N PRO A 147 -22.13 -5.89 -16.10
CA PRO A 147 -21.41 -5.51 -17.32
C PRO A 147 -20.58 -6.70 -17.80
N PRO A 148 -20.55 -7.00 -19.11
CA PRO A 148 -19.99 -8.25 -19.64
C PRO A 148 -18.54 -8.40 -19.21
N ASN A 149 -18.37 -9.10 -18.10
CA ASN A 149 -17.08 -9.48 -17.53
C ASN A 149 -16.78 -10.88 -18.07
N SER A 150 -16.72 -10.99 -19.40
CA SER A 150 -16.33 -12.22 -20.10
C SER A 150 -15.96 -11.96 -21.57
N ALA A 151 -15.22 -10.89 -21.85
CA ALA A 151 -13.96 -11.16 -22.53
C ALA A 151 -12.98 -11.34 -21.38
N GLN A 152 -12.34 -12.50 -21.27
CA GLN A 152 -11.18 -12.63 -20.39
C GLN A 152 -10.32 -11.38 -20.61
N PRO A 153 -9.97 -10.60 -19.57
CA PRO A 153 -8.86 -9.68 -19.75
C PRO A 153 -7.70 -10.62 -20.06
N GLY A 154 -7.35 -10.71 -21.34
CA GLY A 154 -6.01 -11.10 -21.68
C GLY A 154 -5.13 -10.23 -20.80
N LEU A 155 -4.02 -10.78 -20.32
CA LEU A 155 -3.09 -10.12 -19.39
C LEU A 155 -2.61 -8.72 -19.85
N MET A 156 -3.04 -8.26 -21.03
CA MET A 156 -2.73 -7.04 -21.77
C MET A 156 -3.96 -6.14 -22.07
N ASP A 157 -5.14 -6.41 -21.51
CA ASP A 157 -6.36 -5.62 -21.76
C ASP A 157 -6.58 -4.58 -20.65
N GLY A 158 -6.35 -3.31 -20.98
CA GLY A 158 -6.63 -2.17 -20.12
C GLY A 158 -7.88 -1.40 -20.57
N SER A 159 -8.26 -0.40 -19.79
CA SER A 159 -9.28 0.60 -20.10
C SER A 159 -8.79 2.00 -19.78
N VAL A 160 -9.30 2.97 -20.53
CA VAL A 160 -9.01 4.39 -20.33
C VAL A 160 -9.77 4.89 -19.09
N ILE A 161 -9.04 5.35 -18.08
CA ILE A 161 -9.59 5.94 -16.85
C ILE A 161 -9.89 7.42 -17.05
N SER A 162 -8.98 8.15 -17.72
CA SER A 162 -9.11 9.60 -17.87
C SER A 162 -8.44 10.06 -19.15
N VAL A 163 -9.07 11.03 -19.82
CA VAL A 163 -8.54 11.69 -21.01
C VAL A 163 -8.46 13.17 -20.72
N LYS A 164 -7.28 13.75 -20.92
CA LYS A 164 -7.06 15.19 -20.92
C LYS A 164 -6.74 15.62 -22.35
N ASP A 165 -7.79 16.02 -23.07
CA ASP A 165 -7.70 16.43 -24.48
C ASP A 165 -6.74 17.61 -24.69
N GLU A 166 -6.72 18.57 -23.77
CA GLU A 166 -5.86 19.76 -23.85
C GLU A 166 -4.37 19.42 -23.95
N TRP A 167 -3.95 18.29 -23.37
CA TRP A 167 -2.55 17.86 -23.27
C TRP A 167 -2.30 16.59 -24.08
N SER A 168 -3.30 16.13 -24.84
CA SER A 168 -3.30 14.83 -25.54
C SER A 168 -2.83 13.68 -24.63
N PHE A 169 -3.20 13.73 -23.35
CA PHE A 169 -2.73 12.82 -22.31
C PHE A 169 -3.85 11.90 -21.85
N VAL A 170 -3.56 10.60 -21.86
CA VAL A 170 -4.51 9.55 -21.53
C VAL A 170 -3.94 8.73 -20.38
N VAL A 171 -4.76 8.48 -19.37
CA VAL A 171 -4.45 7.62 -18.24
C VAL A 171 -5.17 6.29 -18.42
N GLY A 172 -4.41 5.21 -18.53
CA GLY A 172 -4.92 3.84 -18.61
C GLY A 172 -4.70 3.08 -17.31
N ASN A 173 -5.58 2.13 -16.99
CA ASN A 173 -5.45 1.20 -15.85
C ASN A 173 -4.40 0.08 -16.07
N LEU A 174 -3.44 0.32 -16.96
CA LEU A 174 -2.41 -0.62 -17.35
C LEU A 174 -1.08 -0.11 -16.81
N GLY A 175 -0.23 -0.96 -16.25
CA GLY A 175 0.99 -0.54 -15.57
C GLY A 175 2.10 -1.57 -15.67
N GLU A 176 3.10 -1.40 -14.80
CA GLU A 176 4.27 -2.29 -14.76
C GLU A 176 3.89 -3.73 -14.45
N THR A 177 2.85 -3.93 -13.62
CA THR A 177 2.33 -5.28 -13.30
C THR A 177 1.73 -6.01 -14.52
N GLN A 178 1.36 -5.27 -15.57
CA GLN A 178 0.90 -5.82 -16.85
C GLN A 178 2.02 -5.85 -17.91
N GLY A 179 3.26 -5.51 -17.53
CA GLY A 179 4.42 -5.51 -18.43
C GLY A 179 4.54 -4.26 -19.30
N VAL A 180 3.79 -3.19 -19.00
CA VAL A 180 3.88 -1.92 -19.73
C VAL A 180 5.20 -1.23 -19.42
N LYS A 181 5.89 -0.74 -20.46
CA LYS A 181 7.14 0.02 -20.33
C LYS A 181 7.01 1.40 -20.95
N ILE A 182 7.81 2.33 -20.47
CA ILE A 182 7.95 3.67 -21.08
C ILE A 182 8.39 3.49 -22.54
N GLY A 183 7.73 4.20 -23.45
CA GLY A 183 7.97 4.13 -24.89
C GLY A 183 7.15 3.07 -25.64
N MET A 184 6.43 2.19 -24.95
CA MET A 184 5.61 1.16 -25.58
C MET A 184 4.39 1.77 -26.28
N PRO A 185 4.08 1.37 -27.53
CA PRO A 185 2.86 1.80 -28.21
C PRO A 185 1.64 1.05 -27.64
N LEU A 186 0.56 1.80 -27.41
CA LEU A 186 -0.74 1.26 -27.02
C LEU A 186 -1.77 1.61 -28.09
N ARG A 187 -2.73 0.73 -28.33
CA ARG A 187 -3.85 0.98 -29.25
C ARG A 187 -5.14 1.15 -28.44
N VAL A 188 -5.89 2.20 -28.77
CA VAL A 188 -7.23 2.43 -28.25
C VAL A 188 -8.23 1.76 -29.20
N MET A 189 -8.99 0.81 -28.68
CA MET A 189 -10.01 0.07 -29.39
C MET A 189 -11.38 0.40 -28.82
N ARG A 190 -12.37 0.66 -29.69
CA ARG A 190 -13.79 0.76 -29.32
C ARG A 190 -14.56 -0.24 -30.16
N GLY A 191 -15.05 -1.29 -29.51
CA GLY A 191 -15.54 -2.47 -30.22
C GLY A 191 -14.40 -3.14 -30.99
N ASP A 192 -14.51 -3.20 -32.31
CA ASP A 192 -13.53 -3.83 -33.21
C ASP A 192 -12.72 -2.80 -34.05
N GLN A 193 -12.92 -1.50 -33.80
CA GLN A 193 -12.23 -0.42 -34.53
C GLN A 193 -11.13 0.22 -33.71
N LYS A 194 -9.96 0.41 -34.35
CA LYS A 194 -8.82 1.16 -33.79
C LYS A 194 -9.10 2.66 -33.93
N ILE A 195 -9.14 3.37 -32.80
CA ILE A 195 -9.38 4.82 -32.76
C ILE A 195 -8.07 5.59 -32.88
N ALA A 196 -7.09 5.21 -32.05
CA ALA A 196 -5.84 5.94 -31.90
C ALA A 196 -4.70 5.05 -31.41
N THR A 197 -3.48 5.48 -31.72
CA THR A 197 -2.24 4.93 -31.19
C THR A 197 -1.66 5.90 -30.17
N LEU A 198 -1.39 5.42 -28.97
CA LEU A 198 -0.78 6.14 -27.86
C LEU A 198 0.66 5.66 -27.65
N ARG A 199 1.52 6.52 -27.09
CA ARG A 199 2.84 6.14 -26.60
C ARG A 199 2.93 6.39 -25.11
N VAL A 200 3.34 5.37 -24.37
CA VAL A 200 3.50 5.46 -22.93
C VAL A 200 4.67 6.38 -22.58
N VAL A 201 4.43 7.36 -21.71
CA VAL A 201 5.43 8.32 -21.23
C VAL A 201 5.76 8.14 -19.76
N ASP A 202 4.82 7.63 -18.96
CA ASP A 202 5.00 7.36 -17.53
C ASP A 202 4.29 6.05 -17.15
N VAL A 203 4.92 5.25 -16.30
CA VAL A 203 4.37 3.97 -15.82
C VAL A 203 4.51 3.89 -14.31
N ARG A 204 3.40 3.53 -13.67
CA ARG A 204 3.33 3.17 -12.25
C ARG A 204 2.88 1.71 -12.13
N GLN A 205 2.83 1.19 -10.91
CA GLN A 205 2.50 -0.21 -10.65
C GLN A 205 1.20 -0.69 -11.33
N LYS A 206 0.14 0.13 -11.33
CA LYS A 206 -1.21 -0.24 -11.84
C LYS A 206 -1.82 0.77 -12.83
N ILE A 207 -1.05 1.77 -13.25
CA ILE A 207 -1.53 2.88 -14.08
C ILE A 207 -0.41 3.38 -14.97
N CYS A 208 -0.72 3.80 -16.18
CA CYS A 208 0.22 4.39 -17.11
C CYS A 208 -0.35 5.69 -17.69
N GLY A 209 0.54 6.65 -17.87
CA GLY A 209 0.30 7.85 -18.66
C GLY A 209 0.80 7.63 -20.08
N ALA A 210 -0.05 7.86 -21.07
CA ALA A 210 0.28 7.76 -22.48
C ALA A 210 -0.15 9.03 -23.22
N VAL A 211 0.63 9.41 -24.23
CA VAL A 211 0.37 10.56 -25.10
C VAL A 211 -0.14 10.06 -26.46
N ILE A 212 -1.10 10.76 -27.05
CA ILE A 212 -1.67 10.42 -28.36
C ILE A 212 -0.63 10.71 -29.46
N GLN A 213 -0.27 9.71 -30.24
CA GLN A 213 0.66 9.87 -31.37
C GLN A 213 -0.07 10.07 -32.68
N GLU A 214 -1.00 9.15 -32.96
CA GLU A 214 -1.73 9.07 -34.23
C GLU A 214 -3.19 8.81 -33.92
N MET A 215 -4.08 9.54 -34.58
CA MET A 215 -5.52 9.29 -34.56
C MET A 215 -5.89 8.76 -35.95
N ASP A 216 -6.41 7.54 -36.01
CA ASP A 216 -6.87 6.96 -37.28
C ASP A 216 -8.20 7.60 -37.73
N SER A 217 -9.01 8.06 -36.76
CA SER A 217 -10.31 8.69 -37.02
C SER A 217 -10.38 10.09 -36.42
N ALA A 218 -10.19 11.13 -37.25
CA ALA A 218 -10.32 12.53 -36.84
C ALA A 218 -11.71 12.91 -36.28
N LYS A 219 -12.73 12.06 -36.49
CA LYS A 219 -14.10 12.24 -35.96
C LYS A 219 -14.34 11.56 -34.61
N GLU A 220 -13.51 10.62 -34.18
CA GLU A 220 -13.73 9.86 -32.95
C GLU A 220 -12.74 10.26 -31.86
N LYS A 221 -13.22 11.02 -30.89
CA LYS A 221 -12.44 11.32 -29.68
C LYS A 221 -12.38 10.10 -28.76
N ILE A 222 -11.22 9.91 -28.13
CA ILE A 222 -11.02 8.91 -27.08
C ILE A 222 -11.97 9.24 -25.92
N LYS A 223 -12.69 8.25 -25.41
CA LYS A 223 -13.60 8.39 -24.28
C LYS A 223 -13.13 7.53 -23.11
N VAL A 224 -13.50 7.96 -21.91
CA VAL A 224 -13.34 7.15 -20.70
C VAL A 224 -14.11 5.84 -20.88
N GLY A 225 -13.45 4.72 -20.62
CA GLY A 225 -14.00 3.37 -20.82
C GLY A 225 -13.62 2.68 -22.13
N ASP A 226 -12.90 3.36 -23.06
CA ASP A 226 -12.36 2.68 -24.24
C ASP A 226 -11.31 1.62 -23.84
N ARG A 227 -11.22 0.53 -24.61
CA ARG A 227 -10.29 -0.58 -24.34
C ARG A 227 -8.89 -0.20 -24.82
N LEU A 228 -7.90 -0.43 -23.99
CA LEU A 228 -6.48 -0.26 -24.29
C LEU A 228 -5.87 -1.63 -24.51
N GLN A 229 -5.23 -1.81 -25.67
CA GLN A 229 -4.49 -3.03 -25.97
C GLN A 229 -3.02 -2.69 -26.18
N VAL A 230 -2.14 -3.47 -25.55
CA VAL A 230 -0.70 -3.34 -25.78
C VAL A 230 -0.38 -3.91 -27.15
N ASP A 231 0.23 -3.08 -28.01
CA ASP A 231 0.77 -3.58 -29.25
C ASP A 231 2.20 -4.07 -29.04
N ALA A 232 2.34 -5.34 -28.68
CA ALA A 232 3.63 -6.01 -28.59
C ALA A 232 4.13 -6.46 -29.97
N GLN A 233 3.88 -5.69 -31.05
CA GLN A 233 4.59 -5.91 -32.30
C GLN A 233 6.05 -5.50 -32.14
N GLN A 234 6.84 -6.53 -31.87
CA GLN A 234 8.28 -6.60 -31.81
C GLN A 234 8.90 -6.20 -33.16
N ASN A 235 8.90 -4.92 -33.51
CA ASN A 235 9.77 -4.41 -34.56
C ASN A 235 11.10 -3.98 -33.95
N VAL A 236 11.85 -4.98 -33.45
CA VAL A 236 13.31 -4.88 -33.36
C VAL A 236 13.85 -5.43 -34.67
N SER A 237 13.76 -4.64 -35.74
CA SER A 237 14.67 -4.83 -36.86
C SER A 237 16.02 -4.31 -36.41
N LEU A 238 16.87 -5.25 -35.98
CA LEU A 238 18.31 -5.04 -35.89
C LEU A 238 18.82 -4.62 -37.27
N LYS A 239 19.40 -3.43 -37.35
CA LYS A 239 20.35 -3.04 -38.39
C LYS A 239 21.54 -2.40 -37.72
#